data_AF-A0A3C2CVE4-F1
#
_entry.id   AF-A0A3C2CVE4-F1
#
_cell.length_a   1.000
_cell.length_b   1.000
_cell.length_c   1.000
_cell.angle_alpha   90.00
_cell.angle_beta   90.00
_cell.angle_gamma   90.00
#
_symmetry.space_group_name_H-M   'P 1'
#
loop_
_entity.id
_entity.type
_entity.pdbx_description
1 polymer ?
#
loop_
_entity_poly.entity_id
_entity_poly.type
_entity_poly.pdbx_seq_one_letter_code
_entity_poly.pdbx_strand_id
1 'polypeptide(L)'
;ARATDMIDEGVVNVGQLLREKYGQKVFSAGFGTHHGTVVASTEWAGTVEVMEVPVAKKGSWEDLLNEAGAFNKYLLFNRENEDLFGDIIGHRAIGVVYNPEIEHLGNYVPSKISKRYDTFLFINETNALKPMF
;
A
#
# COMPACT_ATOMS: atom_id res chain seq x y z
N ALA A 1 -0.43 4.88 10.72
CA ALA A 1 0.78 4.11 10.33
C ALA A 1 1.49 3.53 11.57
N ARG A 2 0.83 2.59 12.26
CA ARG A 2 1.39 1.87 13.41
C ARG A 2 1.08 0.40 13.21
N ALA A 3 1.88 -0.28 12.39
CA ALA A 3 1.95 -1.73 12.22
C ALA A 3 2.71 -2.03 10.92
N THR A 4 4.01 -1.80 10.93
CA THR A 4 4.96 -2.35 9.96
C THR A 4 6.17 -2.79 10.78
N ASP A 5 6.86 -3.86 10.36
CA ASP A 5 8.03 -4.46 11.04
C ASP A 5 9.21 -3.48 11.27
N MET A 6 9.07 -2.22 10.86
CA MET A 6 10.01 -1.10 11.06
C MET A 6 10.18 -0.69 12.53
N ILE A 7 9.23 -1.02 13.42
CA ILE A 7 9.33 -0.69 14.86
C ILE A 7 10.50 -1.46 15.51
N ASP A 8 10.77 -2.69 15.08
CA ASP A 8 11.81 -3.53 15.68
C ASP A 8 13.24 -3.08 15.28
N GLU A 9 13.37 -2.26 14.22
CA GLU A 9 14.64 -1.68 13.76
C GLU A 9 14.85 -0.22 14.20
N GLY A 10 13.93 0.36 14.98
CA GLY A 10 14.01 1.76 15.42
C GLY A 10 13.79 2.79 14.30
N VAL A 11 13.28 2.36 13.13
CA VAL A 11 13.01 3.23 12.00
C VAL A 11 11.60 3.79 12.11
N VAL A 12 11.49 5.11 12.27
CA VAL A 12 10.19 5.78 12.43
C VAL A 12 9.70 6.33 11.09
N ASN A 13 8.46 6.00 10.72
CA ASN A 13 7.81 6.53 9.52
C ASN A 13 7.40 8.00 9.73
N VAL A 14 7.62 8.87 8.74
CA VAL A 14 7.23 10.30 8.82
C VAL A 14 5.74 10.48 9.14
N GLY A 15 4.87 9.65 8.57
CA GLY A 15 3.44 9.66 8.86
C GLY A 15 3.10 9.28 10.30
N GLN A 16 3.93 8.47 10.95
CA GLN A 16 3.81 8.18 12.38
C GLN A 16 4.15 9.43 13.21
N LEU A 17 5.30 10.07 12.94
CA LEU A 17 5.71 11.29 13.64
C LEU A 17 4.67 12.41 13.53
N LEU A 18 4.10 12.58 12.33
CA LEU A 18 3.02 13.55 12.11
C LEU A 18 1.79 13.22 12.95
N ARG A 19 1.37 11.95 12.99
CA ARG A 19 0.19 11.55 13.77
C ARG A 19 0.43 11.64 15.28
N GLU A 20 1.63 11.34 15.76
CA GLU A 20 2.01 11.52 17.17
C GLU A 20 1.97 13.00 17.58
N LYS A 21 2.46 13.90 16.72
CA LYS A 21 2.52 15.34 17.00
C LYS A 21 1.17 16.05 16.85
N TYR A 22 0.39 15.69 15.84
CA TYR A 22 -0.80 16.45 15.42
C TYR A 22 -2.12 15.67 15.58
N GLY A 23 -2.08 14.39 15.94
CA GLY A 23 -3.25 13.57 16.20
C GLY A 23 -4.22 13.52 15.03
N GLN A 24 -5.50 13.80 15.31
CA GLN A 24 -6.59 13.77 14.32
C GLN A 24 -6.52 14.88 13.25
N LYS A 25 -5.58 15.83 13.37
CA LYS A 25 -5.34 16.84 12.32
C LYS A 25 -4.59 16.27 11.12
N VAL A 26 -4.09 15.04 11.21
CA VAL A 26 -3.44 14.32 10.11
C VAL A 26 -4.43 13.35 9.50
N PHE A 27 -4.62 13.50 8.20
CA PHE A 27 -5.38 12.57 7.39
C PHE A 27 -4.42 11.81 6.46
N SER A 28 -4.55 10.50 6.42
CA SER A 28 -3.69 9.58 5.67
C SER A 28 -4.53 8.74 4.72
N ALA A 29 -4.22 8.88 3.43
CA ALA A 29 -4.79 8.08 2.37
C ALA A 29 -3.76 7.03 1.92
N GLY A 30 -4.14 5.76 2.02
CA GLY A 30 -3.40 4.65 1.43
C GLY A 30 -3.91 4.37 0.03
N PHE A 31 -3.04 3.80 -0.79
CA PHE A 31 -3.37 3.34 -2.14
C PHE A 31 -2.94 1.90 -2.31
N GLY A 32 -3.71 1.13 -3.07
CA GLY A 32 -3.36 -0.23 -3.45
C GLY A 32 -3.89 -0.57 -4.84
N THR A 33 -3.26 -1.55 -5.46
CA THR A 33 -3.64 -2.07 -6.78
C THR A 33 -3.50 -3.57 -6.84
N HIS A 34 -4.42 -4.23 -7.53
CA HIS A 34 -4.36 -5.67 -7.74
C HIS A 34 -3.33 -6.04 -8.81
N HIS A 35 -3.27 -5.27 -9.90
CA HIS A 35 -2.36 -5.52 -11.02
C HIS A 35 -2.25 -4.28 -11.93
N GLY A 36 -1.39 -4.34 -12.94
CA GLY A 36 -1.27 -3.31 -13.97
C GLY A 36 0.18 -2.89 -14.16
N THR A 37 0.47 -1.59 -14.23
CA THR A 37 1.85 -1.10 -14.41
C THR A 37 2.20 0.05 -13.47
N VAL A 38 3.49 0.19 -13.16
CA VAL A 38 4.07 1.28 -12.35
C VAL A 38 5.27 1.89 -13.07
N VAL A 39 5.73 3.04 -12.57
CA VAL A 39 7.02 3.61 -12.91
C VAL A 39 7.98 3.38 -11.74
N ALA A 40 9.08 2.67 -11.98
CA ALA A 40 10.09 2.35 -10.96
C ALA A 40 11.46 2.10 -11.61
N SER A 41 12.47 1.76 -10.82
CA SER A 41 13.81 1.33 -11.27
C SER A 41 14.16 0.01 -10.59
N THR A 42 15.09 -0.77 -11.16
CA THR A 42 15.60 -1.98 -10.50
C THR A 42 16.60 -1.66 -9.39
N GLU A 43 17.11 -0.42 -9.35
CA GLU A 43 18.08 0.06 -8.37
C GLU A 43 17.98 1.57 -8.11
N TRP A 44 18.57 2.02 -7.01
CA TRP A 44 18.64 3.44 -6.68
C TRP A 44 19.44 4.22 -7.72
N ALA A 45 18.91 5.37 -8.13
CA ALA A 45 19.47 6.21 -9.20
C ALA A 45 19.60 5.51 -10.57
N GLY A 46 18.92 4.36 -10.74
CA GLY A 46 18.84 3.67 -12.02
C GLY A 46 17.85 4.32 -12.99
N THR A 47 17.73 3.72 -14.17
CA THR A 47 16.81 4.18 -15.22
C THR A 47 15.37 3.97 -14.78
N VAL A 48 14.55 4.98 -15.02
CA VAL A 48 13.11 4.91 -14.77
C VAL A 48 12.45 4.11 -15.88
N GLU A 49 11.76 3.04 -15.50
CA GLU A 49 11.14 2.08 -16.41
C GLU A 49 9.65 1.90 -16.07
N VAL A 50 8.87 1.56 -17.09
CA VAL A 50 7.52 1.04 -16.90
C VAL A 50 7.65 -0.44 -16.56
N MET A 51 7.19 -0.81 -15.37
CA MET A 51 7.27 -2.18 -14.87
C MET A 51 5.87 -2.76 -14.66
N GLU A 52 5.73 -4.04 -15.00
CA GLU A 52 4.52 -4.81 -14.72
C GLU A 52 4.34 -4.98 -13.21
N VAL A 53 3.10 -4.80 -12.75
CA VAL A 53 2.64 -5.20 -11.43
C VAL A 53 1.82 -6.48 -11.63
N PRO A 54 2.36 -7.65 -11.22
CA PRO A 54 1.66 -8.90 -11.39
C PRO A 54 0.37 -8.92 -10.56
N VAL A 55 -0.45 -9.93 -10.78
CA VAL A 55 -1.62 -10.21 -9.93
C VAL A 55 -1.21 -10.26 -8.46
N ALA A 56 -2.04 -9.68 -7.59
CA ALA A 56 -1.81 -9.64 -6.16
C ALA A 56 -1.61 -11.04 -5.57
N LYS A 57 -0.73 -11.12 -4.57
CA LYS A 57 -0.53 -12.35 -3.82
C LYS A 57 -1.84 -12.76 -3.16
N LYS A 58 -2.23 -14.02 -3.37
CA LYS A 58 -3.44 -14.58 -2.77
C LYS A 58 -3.52 -14.32 -1.27
N GLY A 59 -4.66 -13.81 -0.82
CA GLY A 59 -4.93 -13.45 0.57
C GLY A 59 -4.28 -12.13 1.03
N SER A 60 -3.69 -11.34 0.13
CA SER A 60 -3.32 -9.94 0.44
C SER A 60 -4.54 -9.03 0.46
N TRP A 61 -4.40 -7.84 1.03
CA TRP A 61 -5.46 -6.82 0.98
C TRP A 61 -5.92 -6.53 -0.45
N GLU A 62 -4.98 -6.45 -1.40
CA GLU A 62 -5.27 -6.19 -2.81
C GLU A 62 -6.04 -7.33 -3.48
N ASP A 63 -5.69 -8.58 -3.15
CA ASP A 63 -6.39 -9.78 -3.64
C ASP A 63 -7.81 -9.85 -3.09
N LEU A 64 -7.98 -9.73 -1.77
CA LEU A 64 -9.29 -9.77 -1.12
C LEU A 64 -10.24 -8.67 -1.62
N LEU A 65 -9.70 -7.47 -1.90
CA LEU A 65 -10.49 -6.37 -2.44
C LEU A 65 -10.87 -6.56 -3.92
N ASN A 66 -10.07 -7.29 -4.69
CA ASN A 66 -10.43 -7.73 -6.03
C ASN A 66 -11.46 -8.88 -5.99
N GLU A 67 -11.34 -9.85 -5.07
CA GLU A 67 -12.32 -10.92 -4.87
C GLU A 67 -13.69 -10.38 -4.45
N ALA A 68 -13.71 -9.31 -3.63
CA ALA A 68 -14.93 -8.57 -3.30
C ALA A 68 -15.54 -7.79 -4.50
N GLY A 69 -14.86 -7.78 -5.65
CA GLY A 69 -15.33 -7.26 -6.93
C GLY A 69 -14.18 -6.66 -7.75
N ALA A 70 -14.10 -6.93 -9.05
CA ALA A 70 -13.00 -6.43 -9.89
C ALA A 70 -13.22 -4.97 -10.37
N PHE A 71 -13.40 -4.03 -9.43
CA PHE A 71 -13.61 -2.61 -9.70
C PHE A 71 -13.01 -1.72 -8.60
N ASN A 72 -12.80 -0.45 -8.91
CA ASN A 72 -12.21 0.54 -8.01
C ASN A 72 -13.08 0.75 -6.75
N LYS A 73 -12.43 0.81 -5.59
CA LYS A 73 -13.11 1.00 -4.30
C LYS A 73 -12.41 2.06 -3.48
N TYR A 74 -13.14 2.62 -2.53
CA TYR A 74 -12.56 3.35 -1.43
C TYR A 74 -13.16 2.83 -0.13
N LEU A 75 -12.31 2.70 0.88
CA LEU A 75 -12.71 2.35 2.24
C LEU A 75 -12.44 3.56 3.12
N LEU A 76 -13.45 4.04 3.84
CA LEU A 76 -13.28 5.07 4.85
C LEU A 76 -13.34 4.41 6.23
N PHE A 77 -12.29 4.60 7.03
CA PHE A 77 -12.21 4.02 8.36
C PHE A 77 -12.66 5.03 9.42
N ASN A 78 -13.53 4.58 10.30
CA ASN A 78 -14.03 5.34 11.44
C ASN A 78 -14.08 4.43 12.68
N ARG A 79 -14.43 5.00 13.84
CA ARG A 79 -14.51 4.24 15.09
C ARG A 79 -15.52 3.10 15.09
N GLU A 80 -16.50 3.13 14.19
CA GLU A 80 -17.57 2.14 14.11
C GLU A 80 -17.14 0.91 13.28
N ASN A 81 -16.22 1.08 12.32
CA ASN A 81 -15.82 0.03 11.40
C ASN A 81 -14.35 -0.39 11.50
N GLU A 82 -13.50 0.36 12.21
CA GLU A 82 -12.05 0.11 12.21
C GLU A 82 -11.68 -1.30 12.68
N ASP A 83 -12.46 -1.87 13.59
CA ASP A 83 -12.25 -3.21 14.14
C ASP A 83 -12.62 -4.31 13.13
N LEU A 84 -13.50 -4.05 12.16
CA LEU A 84 -13.81 -4.97 11.07
C LEU A 84 -12.62 -5.16 10.11
N PHE A 85 -11.65 -4.25 10.16
CA PHE A 85 -10.44 -4.25 9.32
C PHE A 85 -9.16 -4.34 10.18
N GLY A 86 -9.29 -4.89 11.40
CA GLY A 86 -8.23 -4.98 12.40
C GLY A 86 -7.26 -6.16 12.23
N ASP A 87 -7.56 -7.08 11.32
CA ASP A 87 -6.73 -8.24 11.03
C ASP A 87 -5.38 -7.83 10.40
N ILE A 88 -4.34 -8.58 10.73
CA ILE A 88 -3.01 -8.39 10.14
C ILE A 88 -2.96 -9.18 8.85
N ILE A 89 -3.06 -8.48 7.73
CA ILE A 89 -3.01 -9.05 6.38
C ILE A 89 -1.89 -8.36 5.61
N GLY A 90 -1.24 -9.10 4.71
CA GLY A 90 -0.20 -8.54 3.85
C GLY A 90 -0.77 -7.43 2.95
N HIS A 91 -0.14 -6.25 2.99
CA HIS A 91 -0.45 -5.12 2.12
C HIS A 91 0.74 -4.88 1.18
N ARG A 92 0.48 -4.86 -0.13
CA ARG A 92 1.53 -4.66 -1.14
C ARG A 92 2.16 -3.25 -1.00
N ALA A 93 3.49 -3.20 -0.99
CA ALA A 93 4.28 -1.99 -0.96
C ALA A 93 5.30 -2.01 -2.11
N ILE A 94 5.12 -1.12 -3.08
CA ILE A 94 6.05 -0.91 -4.20
C ILE A 94 6.68 0.47 -4.01
N GLY A 95 8.02 0.51 -3.96
CA GLY A 95 8.79 1.74 -3.84
C GLY A 95 9.35 2.22 -5.18
N VAL A 96 10.28 3.18 -5.11
CA VAL A 96 11.03 3.64 -6.30
C VAL A 96 11.97 2.58 -6.87
N VAL A 97 12.35 1.60 -6.04
CA VAL A 97 13.05 0.39 -6.46
C VAL A 97 12.07 -0.77 -6.44
N TYR A 98 11.97 -1.51 -7.54
CA TYR A 98 11.02 -2.61 -7.68
C TYR A 98 11.58 -3.72 -8.58
N ASN A 99 11.30 -4.97 -8.20
CA ASN A 99 11.57 -6.15 -9.01
C ASN A 99 10.32 -7.05 -9.00
N PRO A 100 9.53 -7.07 -10.09
CA PRO A 100 8.30 -7.84 -10.18
C PRO A 100 8.48 -9.34 -9.92
N GLU A 101 9.60 -9.92 -10.39
CA GLU A 101 9.85 -11.37 -10.34
C GLU A 101 9.96 -11.91 -8.90
N ILE A 102 10.35 -11.05 -7.96
CA ILE A 102 10.60 -11.43 -6.57
C ILE A 102 9.71 -10.68 -5.58
N GLU A 103 8.68 -9.96 -6.03
CA GLU A 103 7.86 -9.14 -5.14
C GLU A 103 7.18 -9.95 -4.01
N HIS A 104 6.87 -11.21 -4.29
CA HIS A 104 6.20 -12.12 -3.36
C HIS A 104 7.06 -12.45 -2.12
N LEU A 105 8.37 -12.21 -2.17
CA LEU A 105 9.34 -12.45 -1.10
C LEU A 105 9.45 -11.30 -0.10
N GLY A 106 9.09 -10.07 -0.47
CA GLY A 106 9.39 -8.90 0.37
C GLY A 106 8.43 -7.72 0.28
N ASN A 107 7.56 -7.65 -0.73
CA ASN A 107 6.72 -6.47 -0.95
C ASN A 107 5.36 -6.54 -0.25
N TYR A 108 5.10 -7.57 0.57
CA TYR A 108 3.82 -7.70 1.28
C TYR A 108 4.04 -7.47 2.77
N VAL A 109 3.75 -6.25 3.22
CA VAL A 109 4.02 -5.81 4.59
C VAL A 109 2.82 -6.15 5.48
N PRO A 110 2.99 -6.91 6.58
CA PRO A 110 1.92 -7.19 7.53
C PRO A 110 1.28 -5.89 8.02
N SER A 111 -0.02 -5.71 7.79
CA SER A 111 -0.69 -4.42 7.99
C SER A 111 -2.10 -4.58 8.54
N LYS A 112 -2.40 -3.83 9.61
CA LYS A 112 -3.78 -3.51 10.02
C LYS A 112 -4.23 -2.27 9.25
N ILE A 113 -4.94 -2.45 8.14
CA ILE A 113 -5.17 -1.37 7.15
C ILE A 113 -5.89 -0.17 7.76
N SER A 114 -6.87 -0.39 8.66
CA SER A 114 -7.62 0.66 9.36
C SER A 114 -6.82 1.42 10.42
N LYS A 115 -5.72 0.84 10.92
CA LYS A 115 -4.77 1.52 11.82
C LYS A 115 -3.62 2.17 11.05
N ARG A 116 -3.44 1.79 9.78
CA ARG A 116 -2.43 2.34 8.89
C ARG A 116 -2.90 3.64 8.26
N TYR A 117 -4.14 3.67 7.77
CA TYR A 117 -4.75 4.77 7.01
C TYR A 117 -6.11 5.19 7.59
N ASP A 118 -6.54 6.42 7.29
CA ASP A 118 -7.93 6.85 7.54
C ASP A 118 -8.83 6.53 6.33
N THR A 119 -8.24 6.45 5.13
CA THR A 119 -8.91 5.95 3.92
C THR A 119 -7.97 5.08 3.11
N PHE A 120 -8.51 4.07 2.43
CA PHE A 120 -7.77 3.23 1.49
C PHE A 120 -8.44 3.28 0.12
N LEU A 121 -7.69 3.78 -0.87
CA LEU A 121 -8.10 3.88 -2.26
C LEU A 121 -7.56 2.67 -3.03
N PHE A 122 -8.45 1.79 -3.43
CA PHE A 122 -8.11 0.61 -4.20
C PHE A 122 -8.46 0.84 -5.67
N ILE A 123 -7.44 0.82 -6.52
CA ILE A 123 -7.59 0.89 -7.97
C ILE A 123 -7.33 -0.51 -8.50
N ASN A 124 -8.33 -1.16 -9.12
CA ASN A 124 -8.20 -2.58 -9.43
C ASN A 124 -7.07 -2.87 -10.44
N GLU A 125 -6.96 -2.01 -11.45
CA GLU A 125 -5.94 -2.06 -12.47
C GLU A 125 -5.33 -0.67 -12.63
N THR A 126 -4.02 -0.56 -12.43
CA THR A 126 -3.28 0.71 -12.55
C THR A 126 -2.51 0.79 -13.86
N ASN A 127 -2.27 2.01 -14.33
CA ASN A 127 -1.35 2.27 -15.42
C ASN A 127 -0.17 3.09 -14.90
N ALA A 128 1.01 2.84 -15.44
CA ALA A 128 2.20 3.62 -15.16
C ALA A 128 1.95 5.11 -15.42
N LEU A 129 2.40 5.94 -14.48
CA LEU A 129 2.25 7.39 -14.56
C LEU A 129 2.91 7.92 -15.83
N LYS A 130 2.18 8.74 -16.57
CA LYS A 130 2.71 9.47 -17.73
C LYS A 130 2.92 10.91 -17.33
N PRO A 131 4.14 11.46 -17.48
CA PRO A 131 4.36 12.87 -17.27
C PRO A 131 3.48 13.72 -18.18
N MET A 132 2.92 14.80 -17.63
CA MET A 132 2.22 15.81 -18.39
C MET A 132 3.24 16.88 -18.80
N PHE A 133 3.87 16.72 -19.96
CA PHE A 133 4.73 17.73 -20.57
C PHE A 133 4.10 18.25 -21.85
#